data_AF-A0A081DAJ5-F1
#
_entry.id   AF-A0A081DAJ5-F1
#
_cell.length_a   1.000
_cell.length_b   1.000
_cell.length_c   1.000
_cell.angle_alpha   90.00
_cell.angle_beta   90.00
_cell.angle_gamma   90.00
#
_symmetry.space_group_name_H-M   'P 1'
#
loop_
_entity.id
_entity.type
_entity.pdbx_description
1 polymer ?
#
loop_
_entity_poly.entity_id
_entity_poly.type
_entity_poly.pdbx_seq_one_letter_code
_entity_poly.pdbx_strand_id
1 'polypeptide(L)'
;MHFKTLLLTAFLLIPFGGICQTTFGWQLAHAADELTKDDVVYNGAYFSIDYPGGDVPSGYGVCTDVIIRVYRAVDIDLQKEVHEDMKKHFSAYPQNWGFNSYR
;
A
#
# COMPACT_ATOMS: atom_id res chain seq x y z
N MET A 1 22.50 -25.96 -42.08
CA MET A 1 22.94 -25.98 -40.67
C MET A 1 22.74 -24.64 -39.96
N HIS A 2 22.91 -23.49 -40.62
CA HIS A 2 22.75 -22.17 -40.00
C HIS A 2 21.33 -21.81 -39.50
N PHE A 3 20.26 -22.30 -40.14
CA PHE A 3 18.88 -22.03 -39.70
C PHE A 3 18.52 -22.66 -38.34
N LYS A 4 19.02 -23.89 -38.07
CA LYS A 4 18.89 -24.54 -36.76
C LYS A 4 19.68 -23.80 -35.68
N THR A 5 20.87 -23.30 -36.02
CA THR A 5 21.69 -22.48 -35.12
C THR A 5 21.03 -21.12 -34.81
N LEU A 6 20.33 -20.52 -35.78
CA LEU A 6 19.57 -19.28 -35.59
C LEU A 6 18.35 -19.47 -34.67
N LEU A 7 17.64 -20.60 -34.81
CA LEU A 7 16.52 -20.96 -33.93
C LEU A 7 16.98 -21.31 -32.50
N LEU A 8 18.11 -22.01 -32.36
CA LEU A 8 18.69 -22.35 -31.06
C LEU A 8 19.21 -21.11 -30.31
N THR A 9 19.78 -20.13 -31.02
CA THR A 9 20.24 -18.86 -30.43
C THR A 9 19.08 -17.96 -30.04
N ALA A 10 18.00 -17.91 -30.83
CA ALA A 10 16.78 -17.20 -30.47
C ALA A 10 16.11 -17.82 -29.22
N PHE A 11 16.06 -19.14 -29.10
CA PHE A 11 15.46 -19.85 -27.95
C PHE A 11 16.24 -19.63 -26.64
N LEU A 12 17.56 -19.42 -26.72
CA LEU A 12 18.43 -19.19 -25.56
C LEU A 12 18.38 -17.75 -25.02
N LEU A 13 17.86 -16.80 -25.80
CA LEU A 13 17.68 -15.39 -25.41
C LEU A 13 16.31 -15.10 -24.78
N ILE A 14 15.36 -16.05 -24.81
CA ILE A 14 13.99 -15.90 -24.30
C ILE A 14 13.87 -15.90 -22.75
N PRO A 15 14.74 -16.54 -21.93
CA PRO A 15 14.49 -16.61 -20.49
C PRO A 15 14.99 -15.38 -19.71
N PHE A 16 15.38 -14.28 -20.36
CA PHE A 16 15.84 -13.06 -19.66
C PHE A 16 14.72 -12.08 -19.29
N GLY A 17 13.47 -12.36 -19.67
CA GLY A 17 12.31 -11.49 -19.40
C GLY A 17 11.64 -11.68 -18.02
N GLY A 18 12.24 -12.45 -17.11
CA GLY A 18 11.65 -12.80 -15.83
C GLY A 18 11.88 -11.74 -14.74
N ILE A 19 11.33 -10.53 -14.89
CA ILE A 19 11.23 -9.57 -13.77
C ILE A 19 10.02 -9.99 -12.93
N CYS A 20 10.23 -10.89 -11.97
CA CYS A 20 9.18 -11.46 -11.12
C CYS A 20 8.92 -10.64 -9.83
N GLN A 21 9.23 -9.34 -9.82
CA GLN A 21 8.93 -8.46 -8.70
C GLN A 21 8.13 -7.27 -9.21
N THR A 22 6.93 -7.07 -8.64
CA THR A 22 6.12 -5.90 -8.94
C THR A 22 6.86 -4.67 -8.41
N THR A 23 7.12 -3.69 -9.28
CA THR A 23 7.76 -2.42 -8.89
C THR A 23 7.06 -1.77 -7.70
N PHE A 24 5.73 -1.91 -7.63
CA PHE A 24 4.90 -1.43 -6.54
C PHE A 24 5.28 -2.01 -5.17
N GLY A 25 5.45 -3.33 -5.06
CA GLY A 25 5.79 -3.96 -3.78
C GLY A 25 7.13 -3.47 -3.22
N TRP A 26 8.10 -3.24 -4.12
CA TRP A 26 9.38 -2.65 -3.75
C TRP A 26 9.27 -1.20 -3.29
N GLN A 27 8.49 -0.38 -4.00
CA GLN A 27 8.25 1.00 -3.59
C GLN A 27 7.59 1.08 -2.22
N LEU A 28 6.61 0.22 -1.97
CA LEU A 28 5.91 0.13 -0.68
C LEU A 28 6.87 -0.30 0.44
N ALA A 29 7.70 -1.33 0.20
CA ALA A 29 8.68 -1.80 1.18
C ALA A 29 9.76 -0.74 1.46
N HIS A 30 10.22 -0.03 0.43
CA HIS A 30 11.19 1.04 0.58
C HIS A 30 10.61 2.23 1.37
N ALA A 31 9.36 2.64 1.08
CA ALA A 31 8.69 3.69 1.86
C ALA A 31 8.50 3.29 3.33
N ALA A 32 8.21 2.00 3.60
CA ALA A 32 8.13 1.50 4.96
C ALA A 32 9.48 1.55 5.68
N ASP A 33 10.57 1.17 5.00
CA ASP A 33 11.93 1.26 5.53
C ASP A 33 12.33 2.71 5.84
N GLU A 34 12.04 3.66 4.94
CA GLU A 34 12.30 5.09 5.17
C GLU A 34 11.55 5.62 6.40
N LEU A 35 10.29 5.25 6.60
CA LEU A 35 9.52 5.67 7.77
C LEU A 35 10.06 5.12 9.10
N THR A 36 10.87 4.04 9.10
CA THR A 36 11.51 3.56 10.34
C THR A 36 12.59 4.49 10.87
N LYS A 37 13.02 5.46 10.06
CA LYS A 37 14.04 6.45 10.41
C LYS A 37 13.44 7.68 11.09
N ASP A 38 12.12 7.80 11.11
CA ASP A 38 11.41 8.87 11.80
C ASP A 38 11.29 8.58 13.31
N ASP A 39 11.55 9.59 14.13
CA ASP A 39 11.31 9.52 15.58
C ASP A 39 9.82 9.69 15.87
N VAL A 40 9.13 8.57 16.14
CA VAL A 40 7.70 8.54 16.46
C VAL A 40 7.44 7.93 17.83
N VAL A 41 6.48 8.50 18.56
CA VAL A 41 5.99 7.95 19.83
C VAL A 41 4.72 7.13 19.59
N TYR A 42 4.73 5.89 20.05
CA TYR A 42 3.54 5.03 19.98
C TYR A 42 2.40 5.65 20.81
N ASN A 43 1.36 6.13 20.14
CA ASN A 43 0.25 6.86 20.77
C ASN A 43 -1.08 6.40 20.18
N GLY A 44 -1.84 5.61 20.95
CA GLY A 44 -3.16 5.11 20.57
C GLY A 44 -4.32 6.07 20.85
N ALA A 45 -4.06 7.35 21.13
CA ALA A 45 -5.10 8.35 21.30
C ALA A 45 -5.82 8.62 19.96
N TYR A 46 -7.12 8.91 20.04
CA TYR A 46 -7.90 9.31 18.87
C TYR A 46 -7.67 10.78 18.56
N PHE A 47 -7.33 11.08 17.30
CA PHE A 47 -7.18 12.43 16.78
C PHE A 47 -8.28 12.72 15.78
N SER A 48 -8.79 13.96 15.80
CA SER A 48 -9.56 14.49 14.67
C SER A 48 -8.59 14.87 13.57
N ILE A 49 -8.85 14.40 12.36
CA ILE A 49 -8.02 14.63 11.18
C ILE A 49 -8.90 15.11 10.03
N ASP A 50 -8.31 15.85 9.09
CA ASP A 50 -9.03 16.25 7.88
C ASP A 50 -9.36 15.04 7.00
N TYR A 51 -10.41 15.16 6.19
CA TYR A 51 -10.76 14.15 5.21
C TYR A 51 -11.09 14.80 3.85
N PRO A 52 -10.52 14.31 2.73
CA PRO A 52 -9.49 13.27 2.63
C PRO A 52 -8.07 13.78 2.95
N GLY A 53 -7.10 12.88 3.05
CA GLY A 53 -5.68 13.23 3.18
C GLY A 53 -5.20 13.73 4.55
N GLY A 54 -6.05 13.74 5.58
CA GLY A 54 -5.61 14.03 6.94
C GLY A 54 -4.76 12.90 7.53
N ASP A 55 -3.91 13.24 8.49
CA ASP A 55 -3.03 12.31 9.19
C ASP A 55 -2.98 12.67 10.68
N VAL A 56 -2.64 11.67 11.51
CA VAL A 56 -2.34 11.92 12.91
C VAL A 56 -1.06 12.77 13.00
N PRO A 57 -0.83 13.52 14.11
CA PRO A 57 0.36 14.36 14.25
C PRO A 57 1.64 13.57 13.98
N SER A 58 2.59 14.16 13.24
CA SER A 58 3.75 13.43 12.67
C SER A 58 4.62 12.73 13.72
N GLY A 59 4.76 13.28 14.92
CA GLY A 59 5.52 12.66 16.02
C GLY A 59 4.78 11.51 16.73
N TYR A 60 3.58 11.17 16.29
CA TYR A 60 2.74 10.11 16.85
C TYR A 60 2.33 9.10 15.77
N GLY A 61 2.01 7.89 16.23
CA GLY A 61 1.33 6.90 15.41
C GLY A 61 1.29 5.53 16.06
N VAL A 62 0.52 4.64 15.46
CA VAL A 62 0.48 3.21 15.75
C VAL A 62 0.77 2.41 14.48
N CYS A 63 0.69 1.08 14.56
CA CYS A 63 0.97 0.19 13.44
C CYS A 63 0.14 0.51 12.18
N THR A 64 -1.13 0.90 12.34
CA THR A 64 -2.00 1.26 11.22
C THR A 64 -1.57 2.57 10.54
N ASP A 65 -1.07 3.54 11.29
CA ASP A 65 -0.61 4.82 10.73
C ASP A 65 0.62 4.63 9.84
N VAL A 66 1.50 3.67 10.17
CA VAL A 66 2.59 3.25 9.29
C VAL A 66 2.03 2.81 7.94
N ILE A 67 1.03 1.94 7.91
CA ILE A 67 0.42 1.47 6.66
C ILE A 67 -0.16 2.65 5.87
N ILE A 68 -0.91 3.54 6.52
CA ILE A 68 -1.49 4.71 5.84
C ILE A 68 -0.41 5.61 5.24
N ARG A 69 0.65 5.94 5.98
CA ARG A 69 1.75 6.79 5.50
C ARG A 69 2.55 6.14 4.38
N VAL A 70 2.79 4.83 4.46
CA VAL A 70 3.48 4.05 3.40
C VAL A 70 2.71 4.12 2.08
N TYR A 71 1.39 3.92 2.10
CA TYR A 71 0.58 4.02 0.88
C TYR A 71 0.55 5.45 0.34
N ARG A 72 0.52 6.46 1.20
CA ARG A 72 0.58 7.88 0.77
C ARG A 72 1.91 8.27 0.14
N ALA A 73 3.01 7.70 0.63
CA ALA A 73 4.34 7.88 0.03
C ALA A 73 4.43 7.32 -1.41
N VAL A 74 3.50 6.47 -1.82
CA VAL A 74 3.35 5.97 -3.20
C VAL A 74 2.09 6.50 -3.89
N ASP A 75 1.64 7.70 -3.50
CA ASP A 75 0.52 8.45 -4.08
C ASP A 75 -0.86 7.77 -3.96
N ILE A 76 -1.06 6.92 -2.94
CA ILE A 76 -2.34 6.25 -2.66
C ILE A 76 -2.86 6.64 -1.28
N ASP A 77 -4.01 7.31 -1.21
CA ASP A 77 -4.71 7.54 0.05
C ASP A 77 -5.57 6.33 0.44
N LEU A 78 -4.94 5.29 1.00
CA LEU A 78 -5.62 4.04 1.35
C LEU A 78 -6.82 4.27 2.29
N GLN A 79 -6.72 5.23 3.21
CA GLN A 79 -7.79 5.57 4.14
C GLN A 79 -9.06 6.02 3.38
N LYS A 80 -8.90 6.90 2.40
CA LYS A 80 -10.00 7.36 1.54
C LYS A 80 -10.59 6.21 0.72
N GLU A 81 -9.75 5.39 0.09
CA GLU A 81 -10.22 4.30 -0.76
C GLU A 81 -11.02 3.25 0.03
N VAL A 82 -10.57 2.89 1.24
CA VAL A 82 -11.32 2.00 2.14
C VAL A 82 -12.63 2.67 2.61
N HIS A 83 -12.59 3.95 3.00
CA HIS A 83 -13.80 4.66 3.44
C HIS A 83 -14.88 4.68 2.34
N GLU A 84 -14.50 5.08 1.13
CA GLU A 84 -15.42 5.20 0.01
C GLU A 84 -15.96 3.84 -0.46
N ASP A 85 -15.16 2.79 -0.40
CA ASP A 85 -15.63 1.43 -0.69
C ASP A 85 -16.58 0.92 0.39
N MET A 86 -16.21 1.05 1.66
CA MET A 86 -17.04 0.61 2.78
C MET A 86 -18.38 1.36 2.84
N LYS A 87 -18.41 2.65 2.47
CA LYS A 87 -19.65 3.43 2.36
C LYS A 87 -20.60 2.89 1.28
N LYS A 88 -20.06 2.39 0.16
CA LYS A 88 -20.85 1.83 -0.96
C LYS A 88 -21.26 0.37 -0.71
N HIS A 89 -20.41 -0.40 -0.03
CA HIS A 89 -20.54 -1.84 0.13
C HIS A 89 -20.61 -2.26 1.59
N PHE A 90 -21.22 -1.43 2.45
CA PHE A 90 -21.17 -1.61 3.91
C PHE A 90 -21.54 -3.02 4.37
N SER A 91 -22.58 -3.62 3.77
CA SER A 91 -23.03 -4.98 4.10
C SER A 91 -22.02 -6.09 3.79
N ALA A 92 -21.01 -5.85 2.96
CA ALA A 92 -19.94 -6.80 2.65
C ALA A 92 -18.82 -6.80 3.70
N TYR A 93 -18.73 -5.77 4.54
CA TYR A 93 -17.73 -5.64 5.60
C TYR A 93 -18.25 -6.25 6.91
N PRO A 94 -17.35 -6.76 7.79
CA PRO A 94 -17.74 -7.20 9.13
C PRO A 94 -18.51 -6.10 9.86
N GLN A 95 -19.58 -6.47 10.56
CA GLN A 95 -20.49 -5.53 11.23
C GLN A 95 -20.23 -5.43 12.75
N ASN A 96 -19.00 -5.70 13.17
CA ASN A 96 -18.59 -5.81 14.57
C ASN A 96 -17.94 -4.53 15.13
N TRP A 97 -18.05 -3.40 14.41
CA TRP A 97 -17.36 -2.14 14.72
C TRP A 97 -18.23 -1.16 15.52
N GLY A 98 -19.48 -1.52 15.84
CA GLY A 98 -20.41 -0.65 16.59
C GLY A 98 -20.92 0.56 15.79
N PHE A 99 -20.64 0.64 14.49
CA PHE A 99 -21.16 1.67 13.58
C PHE A 99 -22.38 1.13 12.82
N ASN A 100 -23.45 1.91 12.75
CA ASN A 100 -24.60 1.62 11.89
C ASN A 100 -24.41 2.30 10.53
N SER A 101 -24.89 1.67 9.45
CA SER A 101 -24.75 2.07 8.04
C SER A 101 -25.28 3.47 7.66
N TYR A 102 -25.77 4.26 8.62
CA TYR A 102 -26.52 5.51 8.40
C TYR A 102 -25.86 6.74 9.03
N ARG A 103 -24.59 6.69 9.40
CA ARG A 103 -23.82 7.85 9.85
C ARG A 103 -22.59 8.06 8.98
#